data_AF-A0A0D1XXN3-F1
#
_entry.id   AF-A0A0D1XXN3-F1
#
_cell.length_a   1.000
_cell.length_b   1.000
_cell.length_c   1.000
_cell.angle_alpha   90.00
_cell.angle_beta   90.00
_cell.angle_gamma   90.00
#
_symmetry.space_group_name_H-M   'P 1'
#
loop_
_entity.id
_entity.type
_entity.pdbx_description
1 polymer ?
#
loop_
_entity_poly.entity_id
_entity_poly.type
_entity_poly.pdbx_seq_one_letter_code
_entity_poly.pdbx_strand_id
1 'polypeptide(L)'
;MAGSSPITTASVKEMKREGRRIVMLTAYDYPAAKLADEAGVDMILVGDSLGMVVLGYESTVPVTLEDMVHHTKAVTRGAKHAFVVTDMPFLTYHGTVEEALRNAGRIMQEGLAKAVKIEGGAELAPLIRRCTQAGIPVVGHLGLTPQSVHQLGGYKVQGKTPEAAQKLLDDALALEEAGAFALVMECVPKQLAELVSRKLSIPTIGIGAGAGCDGQVLVYHDILSYGSEHVPKFVKKYGDAGSLIKQAITQYADEVRSGAFPQDEHTFTMKEEMLERLYGEGVKI
;
A
#
# COMPACT_ATOMS: atom_id res chain seq x y z
N MET A 1 -21.80 10.36 -5.43
CA MET A 1 -21.20 11.64 -4.98
C MET A 1 -20.70 12.37 -6.21
N ALA A 2 -20.96 13.67 -6.34
CA ALA A 2 -20.53 14.46 -7.48
C ALA A 2 -18.99 14.52 -7.56
N GLY A 3 -18.44 14.42 -8.77
CA GLY A 3 -17.05 14.06 -9.05
C GLY A 3 -16.00 15.04 -8.52
N SER A 4 -15.18 14.56 -7.58
CA SER A 4 -13.91 15.20 -7.25
C SER A 4 -12.90 14.94 -8.37
N SER A 5 -12.19 15.96 -8.85
CA SER A 5 -11.10 15.77 -9.79
C SER A 5 -10.03 14.81 -9.22
N PRO A 6 -9.32 14.03 -10.07
CA PRO A 6 -8.24 13.18 -9.61
C PRO A 6 -7.21 13.94 -8.78
N ILE A 7 -6.75 13.34 -7.69
CA ILE A 7 -5.68 13.90 -6.86
C ILE A 7 -4.39 13.95 -7.69
N THR A 8 -3.63 15.03 -7.51
CA THR A 8 -2.33 15.29 -8.15
C THR A 8 -1.29 15.68 -7.11
N THR A 9 -0.01 15.73 -7.50
CA THR A 9 1.07 16.24 -6.63
C THR A 9 0.81 17.68 -6.18
N ALA A 10 0.20 18.52 -7.03
CA ALA A 10 -0.21 19.88 -6.68
C ALA A 10 -1.34 19.87 -5.64
N SER A 11 -2.34 19.01 -5.82
CA SER A 11 -3.43 18.83 -4.84
C SER A 11 -2.88 18.44 -3.48
N VAL A 12 -1.96 17.46 -3.42
CA VAL A 12 -1.34 16.98 -2.18
C VAL A 12 -0.55 18.08 -1.47
N LYS A 13 0.21 18.91 -2.21
CA LYS A 13 0.89 20.08 -1.65
C LYS A 13 -0.10 21.13 -1.12
N GLU A 14 -1.22 21.33 -1.81
CA GLU A 14 -2.25 22.27 -1.39
C GLU A 14 -2.95 21.81 -0.10
N MET A 15 -3.19 20.50 0.07
CA MET A 15 -3.75 19.97 1.32
C MET A 15 -2.93 20.38 2.55
N LYS A 16 -1.59 20.31 2.47
CA LYS A 16 -0.71 20.80 3.54
C LYS A 16 -0.90 22.30 3.79
N ARG A 17 -0.91 23.12 2.74
CA ARG A 17 -1.07 24.59 2.87
C ARG A 17 -2.39 24.97 3.53
N GLU A 18 -3.45 24.24 3.20
CA GLU A 18 -4.79 24.40 3.78
C GLU A 18 -4.93 23.77 5.17
N GLY A 19 -3.95 22.98 5.62
CA GLY A 19 -4.05 22.20 6.85
C GLY A 19 -5.04 21.02 6.77
N ARG A 20 -5.46 20.63 5.56
CA ARG A 20 -6.29 19.44 5.33
C ARG A 20 -5.42 18.19 5.44
N ARG A 21 -5.81 17.27 6.32
CA ARG A 21 -5.04 16.03 6.55
C ARG A 21 -5.13 15.09 5.36
N ILE A 22 -3.99 14.59 4.91
CA ILE A 22 -3.90 13.66 3.79
C ILE A 22 -4.14 12.23 4.30
N VAL A 23 -5.09 11.54 3.68
CA VAL A 23 -5.38 10.12 3.98
C VAL A 23 -4.68 9.25 2.95
N MET A 24 -3.69 8.48 3.40
CA MET A 24 -3.02 7.46 2.61
C MET A 24 -3.36 6.07 3.15
N LEU A 25 -3.62 5.12 2.27
CA LEU A 25 -3.89 3.72 2.65
C LEU A 25 -3.22 2.79 1.65
N THR A 26 -2.70 1.67 2.10
CA THR A 26 -2.22 0.68 1.14
C THR A 26 -3.39 0.02 0.39
N ALA A 27 -3.13 -0.48 -0.81
CA ALA A 27 -4.01 -1.42 -1.50
C ALA A 27 -3.18 -2.23 -2.50
N TYR A 28 -3.60 -3.44 -2.80
CA TYR A 28 -2.78 -4.38 -3.59
C TYR A 28 -3.55 -5.08 -4.71
N ASP A 29 -4.86 -4.86 -4.79
CA ASP A 29 -5.72 -5.44 -5.82
C ASP A 29 -6.81 -4.45 -6.25
N TYR A 30 -7.56 -4.86 -7.28
CA TYR A 30 -8.66 -4.07 -7.83
C TYR A 30 -9.77 -3.76 -6.81
N PRO A 31 -10.39 -4.75 -6.12
CA PRO A 31 -11.49 -4.46 -5.21
C PRO A 31 -11.09 -3.60 -4.01
N ALA A 32 -9.92 -3.85 -3.39
CA ALA A 32 -9.44 -3.04 -2.28
C ALA A 32 -9.17 -1.59 -2.71
N ALA A 33 -8.54 -1.40 -3.88
CA ALA A 33 -8.29 -0.06 -4.41
C ALA A 33 -9.59 0.69 -4.73
N LYS A 34 -10.58 0.00 -5.32
CA LYS A 34 -11.89 0.56 -5.61
C LYS A 34 -12.60 1.02 -4.33
N LEU A 35 -12.63 0.16 -3.31
CA LEU A 35 -13.27 0.49 -2.02
C LEU A 35 -12.56 1.64 -1.31
N ALA A 36 -11.22 1.66 -1.32
CA ALA A 36 -10.43 2.76 -0.77
C ALA A 36 -10.72 4.09 -1.49
N ASP A 37 -10.79 4.08 -2.83
CA ASP A 37 -11.11 5.25 -3.65
C ASP A 37 -12.53 5.78 -3.36
N GLU A 38 -13.52 4.89 -3.32
CA GLU A 38 -14.92 5.22 -3.01
C GLU A 38 -15.11 5.76 -1.58
N ALA A 39 -14.25 5.32 -0.65
CA ALA A 39 -14.22 5.80 0.74
C ALA A 39 -13.53 7.17 0.91
N GLY A 40 -12.95 7.73 -0.15
CA GLY A 40 -12.32 9.05 -0.14
C GLY A 40 -10.86 9.05 0.32
N VAL A 41 -10.12 7.95 0.13
CA VAL A 41 -8.66 7.93 0.32
C VAL A 41 -7.99 8.84 -0.72
N ASP A 42 -7.14 9.78 -0.27
CA ASP A 42 -6.46 10.74 -1.16
C ASP A 42 -5.31 10.08 -1.94
N MET A 43 -4.58 9.18 -1.28
CA MET A 43 -3.39 8.50 -1.83
C MET A 43 -3.45 7.00 -1.56
N ILE A 44 -3.24 6.18 -2.60
CA ILE A 44 -3.13 4.74 -2.45
C ILE A 44 -1.67 4.33 -2.58
N LEU A 45 -1.16 3.58 -1.61
CA LEU A 45 0.18 3.00 -1.65
C LEU A 45 0.14 1.53 -2.07
N VAL A 46 0.70 1.23 -3.23
CA VAL A 46 1.09 -0.15 -3.56
C VAL A 46 2.45 -0.38 -2.93
N GLY A 47 2.43 -0.78 -1.66
CA GLY A 47 3.64 -0.92 -0.85
C GLY A 47 4.23 -2.32 -0.92
N ASP A 48 5.55 -2.44 -0.76
CA ASP A 48 6.26 -3.72 -0.68
C ASP A 48 5.83 -4.56 0.54
N SER A 49 5.15 -3.95 1.52
CA SER A 49 4.34 -4.63 2.56
C SER A 49 3.46 -5.78 2.03
N LEU A 50 3.09 -5.77 0.74
CA LEU A 50 2.42 -6.90 0.06
C LEU A 50 3.18 -8.22 0.21
N GLY A 51 4.51 -8.17 0.31
CA GLY A 51 5.33 -9.36 0.52
C GLY A 51 4.88 -10.13 1.74
N MET A 52 4.53 -9.43 2.82
CA MET A 52 4.09 -10.05 4.06
C MET A 52 2.59 -10.31 4.07
N VAL A 53 1.78 -9.29 3.76
CA VAL A 53 0.32 -9.37 3.98
C VAL A 53 -0.45 -10.02 2.83
N VAL A 54 0.16 -10.15 1.64
CA VAL A 54 -0.44 -10.79 0.47
C VAL A 54 0.29 -12.06 0.08
N LEU A 55 1.62 -12.02 0.02
CA LEU A 55 2.45 -13.15 -0.46
C LEU A 55 2.94 -14.08 0.67
N GLY A 56 2.76 -13.70 1.94
CA GLY A 56 3.12 -14.53 3.09
C GLY A 56 4.63 -14.67 3.34
N TYR A 57 5.46 -13.78 2.80
CA TYR A 57 6.88 -13.70 3.13
C TYR A 57 7.10 -13.19 4.56
N GLU A 58 8.23 -13.56 5.16
CA GLU A 58 8.61 -13.11 6.51
C GLU A 58 9.11 -11.65 6.54
N SER A 59 9.46 -11.08 5.38
CA SER A 59 9.90 -9.69 5.22
C SER A 59 9.56 -9.17 3.83
N THR A 60 9.79 -7.88 3.58
CA THR A 60 9.59 -7.27 2.24
C THR A 60 10.78 -7.47 1.29
N VAL A 61 11.91 -8.00 1.77
CA VAL A 61 13.12 -8.23 0.98
C VAL A 61 12.92 -9.10 -0.26
N PRO A 62 12.11 -10.18 -0.24
CA PRO A 62 11.90 -11.02 -1.43
C PRO A 62 11.03 -10.40 -2.52
N VAL A 63 10.36 -9.27 -2.24
CA VAL A 63 9.46 -8.64 -3.20
C VAL A 63 10.24 -8.14 -4.41
N THR A 64 9.77 -8.49 -5.60
CA THR A 64 10.43 -8.15 -6.87
C THR A 64 9.77 -6.96 -7.56
N LEU A 65 10.47 -6.41 -8.55
CA LEU A 65 9.90 -5.37 -9.41
C LEU A 65 8.64 -5.87 -10.16
N GLU A 66 8.61 -7.16 -10.53
CA GLU A 66 7.46 -7.75 -11.23
C GLU A 66 6.23 -7.85 -10.32
N ASP A 67 6.42 -8.18 -9.04
CA ASP A 67 5.34 -8.18 -8.05
C ASP A 67 4.75 -6.78 -7.93
N MET A 68 5.61 -5.77 -7.79
CA MET A 68 5.17 -4.37 -7.69
C MET A 68 4.42 -3.92 -8.94
N VAL A 69 4.92 -4.24 -10.15
CA VAL A 69 4.24 -3.92 -11.41
C VAL A 69 2.88 -4.64 -11.50
N HIS A 70 2.81 -5.92 -11.14
CA HIS A 70 1.58 -6.71 -11.17
C HIS A 70 0.49 -6.10 -10.28
N HIS A 71 0.80 -5.89 -9.00
CA HIS A 71 -0.15 -5.35 -8.03
C HIS A 71 -0.52 -3.90 -8.38
N THR A 72 0.41 -3.10 -8.91
CA THR A 72 0.11 -1.74 -9.35
C THR A 72 -0.89 -1.72 -10.50
N LYS A 73 -0.76 -2.61 -11.50
CA LYS A 73 -1.75 -2.75 -12.59
C LYS A 73 -3.15 -3.06 -12.07
N ALA A 74 -3.27 -3.89 -11.03
CA ALA A 74 -4.56 -4.21 -10.44
C ALA A 74 -5.17 -3.00 -9.73
N VAL A 75 -4.37 -2.32 -8.91
CA VAL A 75 -4.78 -1.15 -8.12
C VAL A 75 -5.19 0.03 -9.00
N THR A 76 -4.40 0.36 -10.03
CA THR A 76 -4.68 1.50 -10.92
C THR A 76 -5.96 1.33 -11.75
N ARG A 77 -6.44 0.09 -11.94
CA ARG A 77 -7.77 -0.16 -12.52
C ARG A 77 -8.90 0.20 -11.55
N GLY A 78 -8.69 0.04 -10.25
CA GLY A 78 -9.68 0.31 -9.19
C GLY A 78 -9.72 1.76 -8.75
N ALA A 79 -8.55 2.40 -8.61
CA ALA A 79 -8.42 3.78 -8.17
C ALA A 79 -8.77 4.78 -9.28
N LYS A 80 -9.90 5.50 -9.18
CA LYS A 80 -10.33 6.49 -10.17
C LYS A 80 -9.94 7.91 -9.80
N HIS A 81 -9.86 8.22 -8.51
CA HIS A 81 -9.61 9.57 -8.01
C HIS A 81 -8.27 9.66 -7.24
N ALA A 82 -7.98 8.67 -6.40
CA ALA A 82 -6.80 8.64 -5.55
C ALA A 82 -5.49 8.73 -6.35
N PHE A 83 -4.46 9.27 -5.69
CA PHE A 83 -3.11 9.33 -6.25
C PHE A 83 -2.36 8.03 -5.91
N VAL A 84 -2.13 7.19 -6.92
CA VAL A 84 -1.46 5.89 -6.74
C VAL A 84 0.05 6.06 -6.72
N VAL A 85 0.68 5.67 -5.61
CA VAL A 85 2.13 5.60 -5.40
C VAL A 85 2.53 4.14 -5.29
N THR A 86 3.64 3.75 -5.90
CA THR A 86 4.15 2.38 -5.82
C THR A 86 5.55 2.36 -5.24
N ASP A 87 5.83 1.43 -4.33
CA ASP A 87 7.18 1.24 -3.81
C ASP A 87 8.15 0.75 -4.89
N MET A 88 9.36 1.30 -4.88
CA MET A 88 10.50 0.59 -5.45
C MET A 88 10.93 -0.48 -4.44
N PRO A 89 10.93 -1.77 -4.81
CA PRO A 89 11.26 -2.83 -3.86
C PRO A 89 12.77 -2.94 -3.66
N PHE A 90 13.17 -3.72 -2.65
CA PHE A 90 14.57 -3.87 -2.25
C PHE A 90 15.50 -4.16 -3.45
N LEU A 91 16.71 -3.59 -3.38
CA LEU A 91 17.77 -3.70 -4.39
C LEU A 91 17.46 -3.13 -5.80
N THR A 92 16.23 -2.71 -6.10
CA THR A 92 15.90 -2.14 -7.43
C THR A 92 16.38 -0.70 -7.63
N TYR A 93 16.81 -0.03 -6.56
CA TYR A 93 17.24 1.37 -6.59
C TYR A 93 18.57 1.65 -5.86
N HIS A 94 19.21 0.60 -5.33
CA HIS A 94 20.48 0.70 -4.59
C HIS A 94 21.71 0.56 -5.49
N GLY A 95 21.53 0.20 -6.76
CA GLY A 95 22.57 0.09 -7.78
C GLY A 95 22.92 1.45 -8.41
N THR A 96 23.09 1.48 -9.72
CA THR A 96 23.37 2.75 -10.43
C THR A 96 22.11 3.61 -10.54
N VAL A 97 22.26 4.94 -10.54
CA VAL A 97 21.14 5.89 -10.71
C VAL A 97 20.35 5.62 -12.00
N GLU A 98 21.02 5.28 -13.10
CA GLU A 98 20.35 5.03 -14.38
C GLU A 98 19.58 3.69 -14.39
N GLU A 99 20.05 2.68 -13.67
CA GLU A 99 19.31 1.44 -13.48
C GLU A 99 18.07 1.65 -12.61
N ALA A 100 18.24 2.35 -11.48
CA ALA A 100 17.14 2.72 -10.61
C ALA A 100 16.08 3.56 -11.35
N LEU A 101 16.51 4.51 -12.19
CA LEU A 101 15.61 5.30 -13.03
C LEU A 101 14.83 4.41 -14.02
N ARG A 102 15.48 3.43 -14.66
CA ARG A 102 14.78 2.48 -15.54
C ARG A 102 13.73 1.69 -14.78
N ASN A 103 14.06 1.21 -13.59
CA ASN A 103 13.12 0.47 -12.74
C ASN A 103 11.93 1.33 -12.31
N ALA A 104 12.16 2.59 -11.92
CA ALA A 104 11.09 3.56 -11.66
C ALA A 104 10.23 3.79 -12.91
N GLY A 105 10.84 3.92 -14.09
CA GLY A 105 10.14 4.02 -15.37
C GLY A 105 9.21 2.84 -15.64
N ARG A 106 9.64 1.61 -15.35
CA ARG A 106 8.80 0.40 -15.49
C ARG A 106 7.57 0.45 -14.58
N ILE A 107 7.72 0.85 -13.32
CA ILE A 107 6.60 1.02 -12.39
C ILE A 107 5.58 2.04 -12.93
N MET A 108 6.07 3.17 -13.46
CA MET A 108 5.21 4.21 -14.03
C MET A 108 4.50 3.76 -15.31
N GLN A 109 5.24 3.16 -16.25
CA GLN A 109 4.73 2.82 -17.59
C GLN A 109 3.91 1.53 -17.59
N GLU A 110 4.43 0.47 -16.97
CA GLU A 110 3.77 -0.83 -16.95
C GLU A 110 2.72 -0.89 -15.84
N GLY A 111 3.04 -0.37 -14.65
CA GLY A 111 2.14 -0.33 -13.50
C GLY A 111 1.03 0.71 -13.62
N LEU A 112 1.27 1.79 -14.37
CA LEU A 112 0.43 2.99 -14.44
C LEU A 112 0.39 3.79 -13.12
N ALA A 113 1.41 3.64 -12.28
CA ALA A 113 1.57 4.47 -11.08
C ALA A 113 1.73 5.95 -11.45
N LYS A 114 1.39 6.84 -10.50
CA LYS A 114 1.61 8.29 -10.65
C LYS A 114 2.87 8.77 -9.95
N ALA A 115 3.47 7.95 -9.09
CA ALA A 115 4.73 8.22 -8.41
C ALA A 115 5.38 6.93 -7.90
N VAL A 116 6.65 7.02 -7.53
CA VAL A 116 7.36 5.98 -6.79
C VAL A 116 7.64 6.40 -5.35
N LYS A 117 7.66 5.44 -4.41
CA LYS A 117 8.19 5.62 -3.06
C LYS A 117 9.55 4.92 -2.94
N ILE A 118 10.50 5.58 -2.29
CA ILE A 118 11.88 5.11 -2.16
C ILE A 118 12.34 5.29 -0.71
N GLU A 119 12.93 4.24 -0.12
CA GLU A 119 13.43 4.27 1.26
C GLU A 119 14.92 4.57 1.32
N GLY A 120 15.30 5.60 2.08
CA GLY A 120 16.69 5.98 2.30
C GLY A 120 16.86 7.47 2.56
N GLY A 121 18.02 7.84 3.10
CA GLY A 121 18.42 9.19 3.48
C GLY A 121 19.05 10.00 2.35
N ALA A 122 19.87 10.98 2.74
CA ALA A 122 20.57 11.87 1.82
C ALA A 122 21.39 11.14 0.75
N GLU A 123 21.81 9.90 0.99
CA GLU A 123 22.50 9.06 0.00
C GLU A 123 21.67 8.81 -1.27
N LEU A 124 20.34 8.89 -1.21
CA LEU A 124 19.45 8.74 -2.37
C LEU A 124 19.09 10.05 -3.07
N ALA A 125 19.55 11.20 -2.56
CA ALA A 125 19.32 12.50 -3.18
C ALA A 125 19.70 12.55 -4.68
N PRO A 126 20.83 11.97 -5.14
CA PRO A 126 21.15 11.92 -6.58
C PRO A 126 20.08 11.19 -7.41
N LEU A 127 19.54 10.08 -6.90
CA LEU A 127 18.48 9.33 -7.57
C LEU A 127 17.16 10.12 -7.59
N ILE A 128 16.73 10.65 -6.45
CA ILE A 128 15.48 11.43 -6.36
C ILE A 128 15.53 12.63 -7.33
N ARG A 129 16.67 13.32 -7.38
CA ARG A 129 16.88 14.43 -8.32
C ARG A 129 16.77 13.98 -9.76
N ARG A 130 17.39 12.85 -10.11
CA ARG A 130 17.32 12.29 -11.46
C ARG A 130 15.90 11.87 -11.85
N CYS A 131 15.16 11.20 -10.96
CA CYS A 131 13.76 10.84 -11.16
C CYS A 131 12.88 12.08 -11.40
N THR A 132 13.03 13.09 -10.53
CA THR A 132 12.26 14.34 -10.63
C THR A 132 12.54 15.07 -11.94
N GLN A 133 13.80 15.15 -12.36
CA GLN A 133 14.20 15.73 -13.66
C GLN A 133 13.65 14.95 -14.86
N ALA A 134 13.46 13.63 -14.71
CA ALA A 134 12.84 12.78 -15.72
C ALA A 134 11.30 12.85 -15.71
N GLY A 135 10.70 13.63 -14.80
CA GLY A 135 9.25 13.76 -14.67
C GLY A 135 8.58 12.66 -13.83
N ILE A 136 9.34 11.88 -13.06
CA ILE A 136 8.82 10.87 -12.14
C ILE A 136 8.71 11.48 -10.73
N PRO A 137 7.49 11.69 -10.19
CA PRO A 137 7.33 12.16 -8.82
C PRO A 137 7.80 11.11 -7.81
N VAL A 138 8.49 11.56 -6.77
CA VAL A 138 9.03 10.70 -5.72
C VAL A 138 8.46 11.05 -4.36
N VAL A 139 8.01 10.02 -3.63
CA VAL A 139 7.77 10.07 -2.19
C VAL A 139 9.01 9.51 -1.49
N GLY A 140 9.67 10.31 -0.67
CA GLY A 140 10.77 9.80 0.17
C GLY A 140 10.23 8.98 1.34
N HIS A 141 11.03 8.08 1.91
CA HIS A 141 10.70 7.36 3.13
C HIS A 141 11.90 7.35 4.09
N LEU A 142 11.70 7.92 5.28
CA LEU A 142 12.67 7.98 6.38
C LEU A 142 12.11 7.38 7.67
N GLY A 143 13.00 7.18 8.64
CA GLY A 143 12.69 6.50 9.89
C GLY A 143 13.02 5.02 9.77
N LEU A 144 12.12 4.16 10.23
CA LEU A 144 12.27 2.73 10.04
C LEU A 144 12.03 2.39 8.56
N THR A 145 13.05 1.90 7.88
CA THR A 145 12.99 1.43 6.49
C THR A 145 12.96 -0.11 6.47
N PRO A 146 11.80 -0.76 6.29
CA PRO A 146 11.66 -2.22 6.36
C PRO A 146 12.61 -2.98 5.43
N GLN A 147 12.98 -2.41 4.30
CA GLN A 147 13.94 -3.03 3.37
C GLN A 147 15.35 -3.18 3.97
N SER A 148 15.66 -2.39 5.00
CA SER A 148 16.92 -2.43 5.76
C SER A 148 16.80 -3.24 7.06
N VAL A 149 15.76 -4.05 7.25
CA VAL A 149 15.47 -4.76 8.52
C VAL A 149 16.66 -5.55 9.07
N HIS A 150 17.45 -6.19 8.20
CA HIS A 150 18.62 -6.96 8.60
C HIS A 150 19.81 -6.07 9.03
N GLN A 151 19.94 -4.88 8.46
CA GLN A 151 20.95 -3.88 8.87
C GLN A 151 20.56 -3.19 10.18
N LEU A 152 19.26 -2.91 10.36
CA LEU A 152 18.71 -2.29 11.57
C LEU A 152 18.58 -3.28 12.76
N GLY A 153 18.68 -4.58 12.48
CA GLY A 153 18.49 -5.64 13.46
C GLY A 153 17.05 -5.70 13.99
N GLY A 154 16.07 -5.55 13.09
CA GLY A 154 14.64 -5.62 13.37
C GLY A 154 13.89 -4.28 13.33
N TYR A 155 12.57 -4.35 13.55
CA TYR A 155 11.65 -3.22 13.50
C TYR A 155 11.75 -2.35 14.76
N LYS A 156 12.64 -1.34 14.74
CA LYS A 156 12.92 -0.46 15.89
C LYS A 156 12.58 0.99 15.58
N VAL A 157 12.12 1.71 16.60
CA VAL A 157 11.90 3.16 16.55
C VAL A 157 13.23 3.89 16.30
N GLN A 158 13.23 4.81 15.34
CA GLN A 158 14.41 5.58 14.89
C GLN A 158 14.44 6.99 15.48
N GLY A 159 15.58 7.70 15.39
CA GLY A 159 15.67 9.11 15.83
C GLY A 159 15.56 9.33 17.35
N LYS A 160 16.00 8.36 18.18
CA LYS A 160 15.91 8.44 19.65
C LYS A 160 17.00 9.26 20.32
N THR A 161 18.16 9.42 19.67
CA THR A 161 19.27 10.23 20.18
C THR A 161 19.31 11.57 19.47
N PRO A 162 19.90 12.63 20.05
CA PRO A 162 20.07 13.92 19.38
C PRO A 162 20.74 13.80 18.01
N GLU A 163 21.76 12.95 17.88
CA GLU A 163 22.51 12.76 16.63
C GLU A 163 21.65 12.07 15.57
N ALA A 164 20.91 11.02 15.96
CA ALA A 164 20.00 10.33 15.05
C ALA A 164 18.82 11.21 14.64
N ALA A 165 18.32 12.05 15.56
CA ALA A 165 17.26 13.00 15.29
C ALA A 165 17.71 14.10 14.33
N GLN A 166 18.92 14.64 14.54
CA GLN A 166 19.52 15.62 13.63
C GLN A 166 19.75 15.02 12.24
N LYS A 167 20.31 13.80 12.16
CA LYS A 167 20.48 13.09 10.88
C LYS A 167 19.16 12.94 10.13
N LEU A 168 18.08 12.54 10.81
CA LEU A 168 16.77 12.37 10.18
C LEU A 168 16.23 13.70 9.62
N LEU A 169 16.43 14.81 10.35
CA LEU A 169 16.07 16.14 9.87
C LEU A 169 16.90 16.56 8.64
N ASP A 170 18.21 16.32 8.68
CA ASP A 170 19.12 16.65 7.57
C ASP A 170 18.79 15.80 6.33
N ASP A 171 18.55 14.50 6.49
CA ASP A 171 18.08 13.61 5.42
C ASP A 171 16.77 14.13 4.83
N ALA A 172 15.80 14.49 5.67
CA ALA A 172 14.51 14.99 5.21
C ALA A 172 14.63 16.25 4.36
N LEU A 173 15.47 17.20 4.77
CA LEU A 173 15.77 18.41 4.01
C LEU A 173 16.49 18.08 2.69
N ALA A 174 17.43 17.14 2.71
CA ALA A 174 18.14 16.69 1.51
C ALA A 174 17.21 16.03 0.48
N LEU A 175 16.25 15.22 0.94
CA LEU A 175 15.26 14.60 0.03
C LEU A 175 14.32 15.66 -0.58
N GLU A 176 13.88 16.64 0.20
CA GLU A 176 13.09 17.77 -0.31
C GLU A 176 13.87 18.59 -1.35
N GLU A 177 15.13 18.94 -1.06
CA GLU A 177 16.01 19.66 -1.99
C GLU A 177 16.29 18.87 -3.27
N ALA A 178 16.34 17.54 -3.17
CA ALA A 178 16.46 16.64 -4.31
C ALA A 178 15.20 16.63 -5.20
N GLY A 179 14.04 17.01 -4.67
CA GLY A 179 12.80 17.12 -5.43
C GLY A 179 11.70 16.13 -5.03
N ALA A 180 11.85 15.41 -3.91
CA ALA A 180 10.74 14.63 -3.36
C ALA A 180 9.52 15.55 -3.15
N PHE A 181 8.31 15.09 -3.51
CA PHE A 181 7.10 15.92 -3.39
C PHE A 181 6.32 15.68 -2.10
N ALA A 182 6.61 14.57 -1.41
CA ALA A 182 6.10 14.20 -0.10
C ALA A 182 7.11 13.28 0.61
N LEU A 183 6.97 13.11 1.92
CA LEU A 183 7.87 12.31 2.75
C LEU A 183 7.09 11.43 3.72
N VAL A 184 7.29 10.11 3.68
CA VAL A 184 6.83 9.19 4.72
C VAL A 184 7.83 9.19 5.87
N MET A 185 7.32 9.23 7.11
CA MET A 185 8.10 9.01 8.32
C MET A 185 7.52 7.83 9.11
N GLU A 186 8.31 6.76 9.26
CA GLU A 186 7.89 5.54 9.93
C GLU A 186 8.59 5.33 11.28
N CYS A 187 7.82 5.01 12.31
CA CYS A 187 8.31 4.72 13.66
C CYS A 187 9.31 5.76 14.20
N VAL A 188 8.95 7.05 14.06
CA VAL A 188 9.72 8.21 14.52
C VAL A 188 9.06 8.82 15.77
N PRO A 189 9.81 9.28 16.80
CA PRO A 189 9.24 10.02 17.93
C PRO A 189 8.37 11.19 17.47
N LYS A 190 7.16 11.31 18.03
CA LYS A 190 6.16 12.30 17.59
C LYS A 190 6.68 13.75 17.58
N GLN A 191 7.53 14.11 18.54
CA GLN A 191 8.10 15.46 18.63
C GLN A 191 9.05 15.75 17.47
N LEU A 192 9.83 14.75 17.06
CA LEU A 192 10.74 14.86 15.92
C LEU A 192 9.95 14.92 14.61
N ALA A 193 8.96 14.07 14.44
CA ALA A 193 8.09 14.09 13.25
C ALA A 193 7.36 15.44 13.10
N GLU A 194 6.84 16.01 14.18
CA GLU A 194 6.22 17.34 14.17
C GLU A 194 7.22 18.46 13.85
N LEU A 195 8.46 18.36 14.35
CA LEU A 195 9.54 19.29 14.01
C LEU A 195 9.86 19.22 12.50
N VAL A 196 10.07 18.02 11.96
CA VAL A 196 10.38 17.80 10.53
C VAL A 196 9.22 18.30 9.66
N SER A 197 7.98 17.95 10.00
CA SER A 197 6.79 18.39 9.25
C SER A 197 6.68 19.93 9.17
N ARG A 198 7.02 20.64 10.25
CA ARG A 198 7.07 22.11 10.27
C ARG A 198 8.23 22.70 9.47
N LYS A 199 9.34 21.99 9.33
CA LYS A 199 10.53 22.46 8.61
C LYS A 199 10.42 22.28 7.10
N LEU A 200 9.76 21.20 6.66
CA LEU A 200 9.58 20.90 5.24
C LEU A 200 8.42 21.72 4.65
N SER A 201 8.60 22.15 3.41
CA SER A 201 7.52 22.72 2.58
C SER A 201 6.64 21.64 1.96
N ILE A 202 7.18 20.44 1.74
CA ILE A 202 6.45 19.27 1.22
C ILE A 202 5.64 18.57 2.31
N PRO A 203 4.53 17.87 1.96
CA PRO A 203 3.73 17.11 2.92
C PRO A 203 4.47 15.92 3.53
N THR A 204 4.28 15.75 4.84
CA THR A 204 4.74 14.56 5.55
C THR A 204 3.59 13.60 5.87
N ILE A 205 3.82 12.30 5.69
CA ILE A 205 2.87 11.24 5.96
C ILE A 205 3.42 10.37 7.07
N GLY A 206 2.73 10.31 8.21
CA GLY A 206 3.16 9.53 9.37
C GLY A 206 2.64 8.10 9.36
N ILE A 207 3.46 7.16 9.83
CA ILE A 207 3.04 5.82 10.26
C ILE A 207 3.80 5.47 11.54
N GLY A 208 3.09 5.44 12.67
CA GLY A 208 3.75 5.39 13.97
C GLY A 208 4.62 6.62 14.30
N ALA A 209 4.37 7.75 13.63
CA ALA A 209 5.07 9.02 13.82
C ALA A 209 4.25 10.09 14.57
N GLY A 210 3.06 9.72 15.07
CA GLY A 210 2.13 10.63 15.75
C GLY A 210 1.35 11.56 14.80
N ALA A 211 0.47 12.39 15.37
CA ALA A 211 -0.46 13.23 14.64
C ALA A 211 0.14 14.58 14.15
N GLY A 212 1.45 14.80 14.38
CA GLY A 212 2.14 16.02 13.97
C GLY A 212 2.45 16.10 12.47
N CYS A 213 2.30 15.00 11.72
CA CYS A 213 2.48 14.95 10.27
C CYS A 213 1.28 15.52 9.50
N ASP A 214 1.48 15.94 8.26
CA ASP A 214 0.44 16.49 7.39
C ASP A 214 -0.61 15.44 6.96
N GLY A 215 -0.25 14.15 6.98
CA GLY A 215 -1.15 13.03 6.73
C GLY A 215 -0.74 11.77 7.48
N GLN A 216 -1.46 10.67 7.22
CA GLN A 216 -1.18 9.36 7.81
C GLN A 216 -1.28 8.25 6.77
N VAL A 217 -0.48 7.20 6.93
CA VAL A 217 -0.58 5.94 6.18
C VAL A 217 -0.69 4.74 7.11
N LEU A 218 -1.51 3.77 6.74
CA LEU A 218 -1.58 2.45 7.38
C LEU A 218 -1.71 1.36 6.33
N VAL A 219 -1.40 0.13 6.73
CA VAL A 219 -1.62 -1.06 5.91
C VAL A 219 -3.10 -1.45 5.95
N TYR A 220 -3.70 -1.66 4.78
CA TYR A 220 -5.11 -2.04 4.60
C TYR A 220 -5.53 -3.25 5.47
N HIS A 221 -4.68 -4.28 5.46
CA HIS A 221 -4.89 -5.53 6.18
C HIS A 221 -4.92 -5.29 7.69
N ASP A 222 -4.09 -4.38 8.20
CA ASP A 222 -3.98 -4.06 9.61
C ASP A 222 -5.21 -3.29 10.14
N ILE A 223 -5.73 -2.33 9.37
CA ILE A 223 -6.92 -1.58 9.78
C ILE A 223 -8.19 -2.42 9.73
N LEU A 224 -8.23 -3.46 8.90
CA LEU A 224 -9.38 -4.37 8.75
C LEU A 224 -9.22 -5.69 9.50
N SER A 225 -8.09 -5.92 10.19
CA SER A 225 -7.74 -7.22 10.79
C SER A 225 -7.94 -8.38 9.79
N TYR A 226 -7.47 -8.20 8.56
CA TYR A 226 -7.62 -9.18 7.49
C TYR A 226 -6.26 -9.85 7.23
N GLY A 227 -6.10 -11.13 7.56
CA GLY A 227 -4.82 -11.83 7.38
C GLY A 227 -3.68 -11.40 8.32
N SER A 228 -3.84 -10.31 9.09
CA SER A 228 -2.85 -9.83 10.05
C SER A 228 -2.92 -10.59 11.38
N GLU A 229 -1.95 -11.46 11.66
CA GLU A 229 -1.82 -12.16 12.95
C GLU A 229 -1.22 -11.26 14.05
N HIS A 230 -0.34 -10.33 13.67
CA HIS A 230 0.32 -9.40 14.57
C HIS A 230 0.02 -7.96 14.15
N VAL A 231 -0.54 -7.17 15.08
CA VAL A 231 -0.89 -5.78 14.81
C VAL A 231 0.10 -4.86 15.55
N PRO A 232 0.91 -4.06 14.83
CA PRO A 232 1.85 -3.13 15.46
C PRO A 232 1.15 -2.15 16.41
N LYS A 233 1.87 -1.71 17.45
CA LYS A 233 1.33 -0.82 18.49
C LYS A 233 0.71 0.48 17.95
N PHE A 234 1.20 0.99 16.83
CA PHE A 234 0.72 2.23 16.23
C PHE A 234 -0.56 2.07 15.39
N VAL A 235 -1.01 0.84 15.17
CA VAL A 235 -2.22 0.57 14.39
C VAL A 235 -3.45 0.65 15.29
N LYS A 236 -4.49 1.33 14.80
CA LYS A 236 -5.86 1.21 15.28
C LYS A 236 -6.64 0.32 14.32
N LYS A 237 -7.31 -0.70 14.85
CA LYS A 237 -8.28 -1.52 14.11
C LYS A 237 -9.57 -0.74 13.90
N TYR A 238 -10.07 -0.73 12.67
CA TYR A 238 -11.34 -0.13 12.26
C TYR A 238 -12.39 -1.19 11.86
N GLY A 239 -11.97 -2.44 11.64
CA GLY A 239 -12.85 -3.58 11.39
C GLY A 239 -12.19 -4.92 11.71
N ASP A 240 -12.98 -5.99 11.60
CA ASP A 240 -12.55 -7.39 11.73
C ASP A 240 -13.09 -8.24 10.57
N ALA A 241 -12.55 -7.98 9.38
CA ALA A 241 -12.89 -8.71 8.16
C ALA A 241 -12.38 -10.15 8.20
N GLY A 242 -11.23 -10.41 8.84
CA GLY A 242 -10.68 -11.77 8.97
C GLY A 242 -11.65 -12.72 9.65
N SER A 243 -12.25 -12.30 10.77
CA SER A 243 -13.23 -13.10 11.50
C SER A 243 -14.52 -13.29 10.69
N LEU A 244 -15.04 -12.24 10.05
CA LEU A 244 -16.23 -12.32 9.20
C LEU A 244 -16.04 -13.30 8.02
N ILE A 245 -14.90 -13.20 7.33
CA ILE A 245 -14.57 -14.07 6.19
C ILE A 245 -14.44 -15.52 6.65
N LYS A 246 -13.74 -15.76 7.77
CA LYS A 246 -13.59 -17.10 8.32
C LYS A 246 -14.95 -17.71 8.68
N GLN A 247 -15.83 -16.95 9.33
CA GLN A 247 -17.18 -17.40 9.66
C GLN A 247 -17.99 -17.77 8.42
N ALA A 248 -17.99 -16.92 7.38
CA ALA A 248 -18.70 -17.19 6.14
C ALA A 248 -18.17 -18.45 5.42
N ILE A 249 -16.85 -18.63 5.37
CA ILE A 249 -16.23 -19.83 4.77
C ILE A 249 -16.59 -21.08 5.59
N THR A 250 -16.54 -21.01 6.92
CA THR A 250 -16.95 -22.12 7.79
C THR A 250 -18.39 -22.50 7.57
N GLN A 251 -19.30 -21.51 7.53
CA GLN A 251 -20.72 -21.76 7.28
C GLN A 251 -20.94 -22.43 5.92
N TYR A 252 -20.34 -21.92 4.84
CA TYR A 252 -20.42 -22.54 3.52
C TYR A 252 -19.92 -24.00 3.55
N ALA A 253 -18.77 -24.25 4.20
CA ALA A 253 -18.22 -25.59 4.31
C ALA A 253 -19.13 -26.55 5.08
N ASP A 254 -19.79 -26.07 6.13
CA ASP A 254 -20.70 -26.87 6.95
C ASP A 254 -22.03 -27.14 6.23
N GLU A 255 -22.55 -26.16 5.48
CA GLU A 255 -23.74 -26.34 4.64
C GLU A 255 -23.50 -27.33 3.49
N VAL A 256 -22.31 -27.30 2.88
CA VAL A 256 -21.91 -28.31 1.87
C VAL A 256 -21.79 -29.70 2.49
N ARG A 257 -21.13 -29.83 3.65
CA ARG A 257 -20.94 -31.13 4.32
C ARG A 257 -22.24 -31.76 4.80
N SER A 258 -23.19 -30.93 5.26
CA SER A 258 -24.50 -31.39 5.72
C SER A 258 -25.49 -31.64 4.57
N GLY A 259 -25.17 -31.21 3.36
CA GLY A 259 -26.08 -31.24 2.22
C GLY A 259 -27.18 -30.16 2.28
N ALA A 260 -27.05 -29.17 3.17
CA ALA A 260 -27.95 -28.01 3.24
C ALA A 260 -27.73 -27.04 2.06
N PHE A 261 -26.52 -27.03 1.48
CA PHE A 261 -26.22 -26.33 0.23
C PHE A 261 -25.74 -27.33 -0.85
N PRO A 262 -26.18 -27.18 -2.12
CA PRO A 262 -27.15 -26.19 -2.61
C PRO A 262 -28.60 -26.55 -2.24
N GLN A 263 -29.44 -25.52 -2.07
CA GLN A 263 -30.90 -25.64 -2.08
C GLN A 263 -31.44 -25.58 -3.52
N ASP A 264 -32.68 -26.01 -3.75
CA ASP A 264 -33.30 -26.03 -5.09
C ASP A 264 -33.19 -24.71 -5.86
N GLU A 265 -33.31 -23.57 -5.18
CA GLU A 265 -33.16 -22.23 -5.79
C GLU A 265 -31.75 -21.94 -6.36
N HIS A 266 -30.75 -22.70 -5.91
CA HIS A 266 -29.37 -22.68 -6.37
C HIS A 266 -29.07 -23.79 -7.41
N THR A 267 -30.10 -24.48 -7.92
CA THR A 267 -29.96 -25.59 -8.87
C THR A 267 -30.66 -25.32 -10.20
N PHE A 268 -30.32 -26.12 -11.19
CA PHE A 268 -30.97 -26.13 -12.50
C PHE A 268 -31.56 -27.51 -12.75
N THR A 269 -32.77 -27.57 -13.31
CA THR A 269 -33.45 -28.83 -13.63
C THR A 269 -33.31 -29.17 -15.11
N MET A 270 -33.46 -30.46 -15.44
CA MET A 270 -33.67 -30.93 -16.81
C MET A 270 -35.05 -31.56 -16.94
N LYS A 271 -35.57 -31.66 -18.17
CA LYS A 271 -36.81 -32.40 -18.41
C LYS A 271 -36.58 -33.89 -18.15
N GLU A 272 -37.53 -34.52 -17.46
CA GLU A 272 -37.46 -35.95 -17.12
C GLU A 272 -37.27 -36.85 -18.35
N GLU A 273 -37.96 -36.52 -19.44
CA GLU A 273 -37.87 -37.21 -20.74
C GLU A 273 -36.44 -37.25 -21.31
N MET A 274 -35.62 -36.24 -21.00
CA MET A 274 -34.21 -36.18 -21.42
C MET A 274 -33.31 -36.99 -20.48
N LEU A 275 -33.69 -37.13 -19.22
CA LEU A 275 -33.00 -37.97 -18.24
C LEU A 275 -33.21 -39.46 -18.56
N GLU A 276 -34.45 -39.86 -18.87
CA GLU A 276 -34.80 -41.25 -19.23
C GLU A 276 -34.02 -41.75 -20.46
N ARG A 277 -33.81 -40.87 -21.45
CA ARG A 277 -33.05 -41.20 -22.67
C ARG A 277 -31.58 -41.54 -22.42
N LEU A 278 -31.00 -41.13 -21.29
CA LEU A 278 -29.60 -41.45 -20.95
C LEU A 278 -29.40 -42.91 -20.56
N TYR A 279 -30.45 -43.58 -20.07
CA TYR A 279 -30.37 -44.97 -19.61
C TYR A 279 -30.92 -45.99 -20.63
N GLY A 280 -31.37 -45.53 -21.81
CA GLY A 280 -31.99 -46.35 -22.86
C GLY A 280 -33.47 -46.63 -22.58
N GLU A 281 -34.27 -46.81 -23.64
CA GLU A 281 -35.70 -47.12 -23.53
C GLU A 281 -35.91 -48.42 -22.72
N GLY A 282 -36.31 -48.28 -21.45
CA GLY A 282 -36.71 -49.42 -20.62
C GLY A 282 -36.08 -49.50 -19.21
N VAL A 283 -35.11 -48.65 -18.87
CA VAL A 283 -34.61 -48.58 -17.49
C VAL A 283 -35.41 -47.54 -16.71
N LYS A 284 -36.42 -47.99 -15.96
CA LYS A 284 -37.05 -47.16 -14.92
C LYS A 284 -36.08 -47.02 -13.74
N ILE A 285 -35.72 -45.78 -13.40
CA ILE A 285 -34.99 -45.41 -12.18
C ILE A 285 -35.97 -45.41 -11.00
#